data_AF-A0A962E3M3-F1
#
_entry.id   AF-A0A962E3M3-F1
#
_cell.length_a   1.000
_cell.length_b   1.000
_cell.length_c   1.000
_cell.angle_alpha   90.00
_cell.angle_beta   90.00
_cell.angle_gamma   90.00
#
_symmetry.space_group_name_H-M   'P 1'
#
loop_
_entity.id
_entity.type
_entity.pdbx_description
1 polymer ?
#
loop_
_entity_poly.entity_id
_entity_poly.type
_entity_poly.pdbx_seq_one_letter_code
_entity_poly.pdbx_strand_id
1 'polypeptide(L)'
;MPVKSLSLLLWLLALWIPTAWAADESASLDLSAYQRQPGLLDLYPGDPAGRVLVGVRLSDSPLLLVAGLPGALGSNEIGLDRNRMSDPKMVSFRRSSERLLLIQHN
;
A
#
# COMPACT_ATOMS: atom_id res chain seq x y z
N MET A 1 39.51 41.28 6.54
CA MET A 1 38.97 40.17 7.38
C MET A 1 37.75 39.59 6.69
N PRO A 2 37.78 38.32 6.22
CA PRO A 2 36.80 37.75 5.31
C PRO A 2 35.67 37.03 6.06
N VAL A 3 34.71 37.77 6.62
CA VAL A 3 33.55 37.17 7.32
C VAL A 3 32.37 36.82 6.40
N LYS A 4 32.40 37.27 5.14
CA LYS A 4 31.29 37.08 4.18
C LYS A 4 31.24 35.66 3.61
N SER A 5 32.38 34.98 3.42
CA SER A 5 32.40 33.60 2.88
C SER A 5 31.93 32.55 3.90
N LEU A 6 32.17 32.79 5.19
CA LEU A 6 31.75 31.88 6.28
C LEU A 6 30.23 31.86 6.44
N SER A 7 29.57 33.01 6.29
CA SER A 7 28.11 33.13 6.31
C SER A 7 27.45 32.42 5.13
N LEU A 8 28.06 32.50 3.94
CA LEU A 8 27.56 31.81 2.74
C LEU A 8 27.67 30.28 2.90
N LEU A 9 28.74 29.80 3.52
CA LEU A 9 28.95 28.37 3.79
C LEU A 9 27.92 27.83 4.80
N LEU A 10 27.56 28.62 5.82
CA LEU A 10 26.51 28.29 6.79
C LEU A 10 25.13 28.21 6.15
N TRP A 11 24.82 29.09 5.18
CA TRP A 11 23.58 29.03 4.40
C TRP A 11 23.52 27.81 3.46
N LEU A 12 24.63 27.46 2.82
CA LEU A 12 24.72 26.26 1.98
C LEU A 12 24.60 24.96 2.80
N LEU A 13 25.11 24.94 4.04
CA LEU A 13 24.99 23.80 4.94
C LEU A 13 23.55 23.64 5.48
N ALA A 14 22.83 24.74 5.70
CA ALA A 14 21.42 24.72 6.13
C ALA A 14 20.48 24.14 5.05
N LEU A 15 20.86 24.21 3.76
CA LEU A 15 20.11 23.61 2.65
C LEU A 15 20.19 22.07 2.62
N TRP A 16 21.07 21.47 3.42
CA TRP A 16 21.29 20.03 3.46
C TRP A 16 20.61 19.33 4.64
N ILE A 17 19.71 20.02 5.34
CA ILE A 17 18.86 19.40 6.36
C ILE A 17 17.64 18.81 5.64
N PRO A 18 17.57 17.49 5.40
CA PRO A 18 16.33 16.89 4.96
C PRO A 18 15.31 17.09 6.08
N THR A 19 14.27 17.88 5.82
CA THR A 19 13.03 17.84 6.61
C THR A 19 12.33 16.53 6.26
N ALA A 20 12.83 15.42 6.78
CA ALA A 20 12.12 14.15 6.73
C ALA A 20 11.02 14.20 7.79
N TRP A 21 9.84 14.72 7.43
CA TRP A 21 8.63 14.39 8.16
C TRP A 21 8.30 12.93 7.84
N ALA A 22 8.81 12.01 8.65
CA ALA A 22 8.22 10.68 8.75
C ALA A 22 6.96 10.83 9.60
N ALA A 23 5.79 10.73 8.97
CA ALA A 23 4.56 10.53 9.72
C ALA A 23 4.68 9.15 10.41
N ASP A 24 4.55 9.13 11.73
CA ASP A 24 4.51 7.90 12.49
C ASP A 24 3.17 7.21 12.26
N GLU A 25 3.14 6.28 11.30
CA GLU A 25 1.95 5.50 10.93
C GLU A 25 1.80 4.23 11.81
N SER A 26 2.41 4.23 13.00
CA SER A 26 2.32 3.11 13.95
C SER A 26 1.19 3.25 14.99
N ALA A 27 0.36 4.30 14.88
CA ALA A 27 -0.80 4.47 15.74
C ALA A 27 -1.73 3.25 15.64
N SER A 28 -2.07 2.67 16.80
CA SER A 28 -2.99 1.53 16.86
C SER A 28 -4.34 1.90 16.26
N LEU A 29 -4.70 1.24 15.16
CA LEU A 29 -5.97 1.45 14.47
C LEU A 29 -7.14 1.01 15.35
N ASP A 30 -8.01 1.96 15.71
CA ASP A 30 -9.26 1.67 16.40
C ASP A 30 -10.30 1.15 15.40
N LEU A 31 -10.56 -0.16 15.47
CA LEU A 31 -11.52 -0.84 14.60
C LEU A 31 -12.98 -0.67 15.06
N SER A 32 -13.23 -0.10 16.24
CA SER A 32 -14.60 0.07 16.77
C SER A 32 -15.45 1.02 15.92
N ALA A 33 -14.81 1.94 15.22
CA ALA A 33 -15.44 2.87 14.29
C ALA A 33 -15.88 2.21 12.95
N TYR A 34 -15.47 0.96 12.70
CA TYR A 34 -15.70 0.28 11.43
C TYR A 34 -16.73 -0.84 11.57
N GLN A 35 -17.58 -0.98 10.56
CA GLN A 35 -18.50 -2.11 10.49
C GLN A 35 -17.77 -3.33 9.93
N ARG A 36 -17.54 -4.34 10.79
CA ARG A 36 -16.91 -5.59 10.35
C ARG A 36 -17.83 -6.37 9.41
N GLN A 37 -17.32 -6.73 8.24
CA GLN A 37 -17.93 -7.61 7.26
C GLN A 37 -17.09 -8.89 7.14
N PRO A 38 -17.52 -10.02 7.72
CA PRO A 38 -16.75 -11.27 7.68
C PRO A 38 -16.78 -11.92 6.29
N GLY A 39 -15.69 -12.60 5.93
CA GLY A 39 -15.57 -13.31 4.65
C GLY A 39 -14.28 -14.13 4.56
N LEU A 40 -13.84 -14.43 3.33
CA LEU A 40 -12.53 -15.05 3.07
C LEU A 40 -11.42 -14.24 3.78
N LEU A 41 -11.46 -12.93 3.56
CA LEU A 41 -10.81 -11.91 4.36
C LEU A 41 -11.89 -11.04 4.99
N ASP A 42 -11.67 -10.61 6.22
CA ASP A 42 -12.62 -9.71 6.89
C ASP A 42 -12.43 -8.30 6.32
N LEU A 43 -13.51 -7.62 5.97
CA LEU A 43 -13.49 -6.25 5.47
C LEU A 43 -14.04 -5.29 6.52
N TYR A 44 -13.51 -4.08 6.54
CA TYR A 44 -13.91 -3.01 7.44
C TYR A 44 -14.05 -1.72 6.61
N PRO A 45 -15.18 -1.56 5.88
CA PRO A 45 -15.50 -0.32 5.17
C PRO A 45 -15.92 0.79 6.16
N GLY A 46 -15.88 2.05 5.71
CA GLY A 46 -16.40 3.20 6.48
C GLY A 46 -15.39 4.29 6.80
N ASP A 47 -14.17 4.23 6.26
CA ASP A 47 -13.20 5.33 6.37
C ASP A 47 -13.71 6.57 5.62
N PRO A 48 -13.66 7.78 6.20
CA PRO A 48 -14.10 9.02 5.54
C PRO A 48 -13.37 9.33 4.23
N ALA A 49 -12.12 8.87 4.08
CA ALA A 49 -11.36 9.01 2.85
C ALA A 49 -11.66 7.91 1.81
N GLY A 50 -12.68 7.08 2.06
CA GLY A 50 -13.13 6.02 1.15
C GLY A 50 -12.25 4.77 1.15
N ARG A 51 -11.35 4.61 2.13
CA ARG A 51 -10.53 3.40 2.26
C ARG A 51 -11.36 2.24 2.82
N VAL A 52 -10.96 1.02 2.45
CA VAL A 52 -11.48 -0.22 3.03
C VAL A 52 -10.31 -0.93 3.69
N LEU A 53 -10.40 -1.20 4.98
CA LEU A 53 -9.39 -1.99 5.67
C LEU A 53 -9.68 -3.48 5.47
N VAL A 54 -8.61 -4.26 5.29
CA VAL A 54 -8.69 -5.70 5.08
C VAL A 54 -7.99 -6.40 6.24
N GLY A 55 -8.77 -7.14 7.03
CA GLY A 55 -8.28 -7.99 8.10
C GLY A 55 -7.62 -9.25 7.53
N VAL A 56 -6.29 -9.25 7.49
CA VAL A 56 -5.51 -10.39 7.02
C VAL A 56 -5.14 -11.31 8.18
N ARG A 57 -5.54 -12.58 8.08
CA ARG A 57 -5.10 -13.65 8.98
C ARG A 57 -3.84 -14.29 8.39
N LEU A 58 -2.73 -14.30 9.14
CA LEU A 58 -1.55 -15.07 8.77
C LEU A 58 -1.91 -16.56 8.79
N SER A 59 -1.92 -17.18 7.62
CA SER A 59 -2.17 -18.59 7.41
C SER A 59 -1.21 -19.12 6.37
N ASP A 60 -0.75 -20.36 6.55
CA ASP A 60 0.02 -21.07 5.54
C ASP A 60 -0.86 -21.58 4.39
N SER A 61 -2.19 -21.46 4.49
CA SER A 61 -3.12 -21.84 3.43
C SER A 61 -3.03 -20.86 2.25
N PRO A 62 -2.73 -21.33 1.03
CA PRO A 62 -2.68 -20.47 -0.14
C PRO A 62 -4.07 -20.01 -0.56
N LEU A 63 -4.12 -18.82 -1.15
CA LEU A 63 -5.28 -18.19 -1.77
C LEU A 63 -5.11 -18.18 -3.29
N LEU A 64 -6.23 -18.16 -4.02
CA LEU A 64 -6.23 -17.93 -5.45
C LEU A 64 -6.48 -16.44 -5.73
N LEU A 65 -5.48 -15.75 -6.27
CA LEU A 65 -5.58 -14.37 -6.72
C LEU A 65 -5.91 -14.33 -8.21
N VAL A 66 -7.05 -13.77 -8.54
CA VAL A 66 -7.46 -13.45 -9.91
C VAL A 66 -7.67 -11.95 -9.99
N ALA A 67 -6.89 -11.27 -10.83
CA ALA A 67 -7.10 -9.86 -11.11
C ALA A 67 -8.01 -9.72 -12.33
N GLY A 68 -8.97 -8.81 -12.25
CA GLY A 68 -9.84 -8.44 -13.36
C GLY A 68 -9.80 -6.94 -13.58
N LEU A 69 -10.00 -6.52 -14.82
CA LEU A 69 -10.26 -5.12 -15.13
C LEU A 69 -11.77 -4.85 -14.99
N PRO A 70 -12.21 -4.03 -14.00
CA PRO A 70 -13.62 -3.75 -13.80
C PRO A 70 -14.23 -2.94 -14.95
N GLY A 71 -13.40 -2.22 -15.73
CA GLY A 71 -13.77 -1.55 -16.97
C GLY A 71 -12.64 -1.63 -17.99
N ALA A 72 -12.96 -1.71 -19.28
CA ALA A 72 -11.97 -1.63 -20.35
C ALA A 72 -11.43 -0.20 -20.47
N LEU A 73 -10.24 -0.06 -21.06
CA LEU A 73 -9.70 1.24 -21.49
C LEU A 73 -10.42 1.81 -22.73
N GLY A 74 -11.42 1.10 -23.27
CA GLY A 74 -12.05 1.35 -24.56
C GLY A 74 -11.53 0.42 -25.65
N SER A 75 -11.84 0.72 -26.92
CA SER A 75 -11.23 0.01 -28.06
C SER A 75 -9.76 0.41 -28.15
N ASN A 76 -8.87 -0.49 -27.74
CA ASN A 76 -7.44 -0.26 -27.73
C ASN A 76 -6.68 -1.38 -28.46
N GLU A 77 -5.52 -1.06 -29.02
CA GLU A 77 -4.70 -2.00 -29.80
C GLU A 77 -3.93 -3.01 -28.94
N ILE A 78 -3.78 -2.73 -27.64
CA ILE A 78 -3.12 -3.62 -26.67
C ILE A 78 -4.00 -4.80 -26.23
N GLY A 79 -5.24 -4.87 -26.72
CA GLY A 79 -6.13 -6.01 -26.51
C GLY A 79 -6.57 -6.23 -25.07
N LEU A 80 -6.58 -5.17 -24.25
CA LEU A 80 -7.21 -5.20 -22.92
C LEU A 80 -8.72 -5.04 -23.09
N ASP A 81 -9.34 -6.10 -23.62
CA ASP A 81 -10.78 -6.19 -23.81
C ASP A 81 -11.49 -6.45 -22.47
N ARG A 82 -12.81 -6.20 -22.46
CA ARG A 82 -13.73 -6.48 -21.37
C ARG A 82 -13.58 -7.90 -20.82
N ASN A 83 -13.78 -8.04 -19.51
CA ASN A 83 -13.83 -9.32 -18.80
C ASN A 83 -12.58 -10.20 -18.95
N ARG A 84 -11.43 -9.66 -19.37
CA ARG A 84 -10.18 -10.41 -19.32
C ARG A 84 -9.74 -10.56 -17.86
N MET A 85 -9.75 -11.79 -17.38
CA MET A 85 -9.17 -12.17 -16.10
C MET A 85 -7.69 -12.51 -16.31
N SER A 86 -6.85 -12.18 -15.33
CA SER A 86 -5.49 -12.68 -15.30
C SER A 86 -5.49 -14.19 -15.09
N ASP A 87 -4.40 -14.85 -15.49
CA ASP A 87 -4.16 -16.22 -15.04
C ASP A 87 -4.21 -16.26 -13.51
N PRO A 88 -4.92 -17.25 -12.92
CA PRO A 88 -4.99 -17.38 -11.48
C PRO A 88 -3.60 -17.59 -10.87
N LYS A 89 -3.29 -16.83 -9.82
CA LYS A 89 -2.03 -16.92 -9.10
C LYS A 89 -2.27 -17.52 -7.72
N MET A 90 -1.52 -18.56 -7.38
CA MET A 90 -1.52 -19.08 -6.01
C MET A 90 -0.68 -18.14 -5.14
N VAL A 91 -1.24 -17.57 -4.07
CA VAL A 91 -0.58 -16.57 -3.23
C VAL A 91 -0.74 -16.87 -1.74
N SER A 92 0.11 -16.31 -0.89
CA SER A 92 -0.03 -16.37 0.57
C SER A 92 0.49 -15.10 1.23
N PHE A 93 -0.04 -14.77 2.40
CA PHE A 93 0.45 -13.64 3.18
C PHE A 93 1.65 -14.06 4.05
N ARG A 94 2.72 -13.26 4.03
CA ARG A 94 3.92 -13.47 4.84
C ARG A 94 4.30 -12.19 5.58
N ARG A 95 4.50 -12.28 6.89
CA ARG A 95 5.01 -11.15 7.69
C ARG A 95 6.53 -11.09 7.57
N SER A 96 7.04 -9.94 7.20
CA SER A 96 8.47 -9.63 7.15
C SER A 96 8.73 -8.36 7.93
N SER A 97 9.13 -8.51 9.20
CA SER A 97 9.30 -7.40 10.14
C SER A 97 8.00 -6.58 10.29
N GLU A 98 8.03 -5.30 9.95
CA GLU A 98 6.91 -4.36 9.98
C GLU A 98 6.00 -4.42 8.75
N ARG A 99 6.32 -5.27 7.76
CA ARG A 99 5.55 -5.39 6.51
C ARG A 99 4.79 -6.70 6.43
N LEU A 100 3.62 -6.64 5.81
CA LEU A 100 2.86 -7.81 5.39
C LEU A 100 2.92 -7.91 3.87
N LEU A 101 3.50 -9.00 3.37
CA LEU A 101 3.74 -9.22 1.94
C LEU A 101 2.72 -10.23 1.41
N LEU A 102 2.25 -10.02 0.18
CA LEU A 102 1.52 -11.02 -0.59
C LEU A 102 2.51 -11.71 -1.55
N ILE A 103 2.83 -12.96 -1.28
CA ILE A 103 3.84 -13.73 -2.01
C ILE A 103 3.14 -14.71 -2.96
N GLN A 104 3.52 -14.70 -4.24
CA GLN A 104 3.10 -15.69 -5.23
C GLN A 104 3.92 -16.97 -5.10
N HIS A 105 3.26 -18.12 -5.22
CA HIS A 105 3.87 -19.46 -5.34
C HIS A 105 4.09 -19.80 -6.82
N ASN A 106 5.18 -20.50 -7.13
CA ASN A 106 5.55 -20.93 -8.48
C ASN A 106 5.14 -22.38 -8.74
#